data_AF-A0AB34VK87-F1
#
_entry.id   AF-A0AB34VK87-F1
#
_cell.length_a   1.000
_cell.length_b   1.000
_cell.length_c   1.000
_cell.angle_alpha   90.00
_cell.angle_beta   90.00
_cell.angle_gamma   90.00
#
_symmetry.space_group_name_H-M   'P 1'
#
loop_
_entity.id
_entity.type
_entity.pdbx_description
1 polymer ?
#
loop_
_entity_poly.entity_id
_entity_poly.type
_entity_poly.pdbx_seq_one_letter_code
_entity_poly.pdbx_strand_id
1 'polypeptide(L)'
;MPMNVKAIALCVALLPLHALASVCADMDGFTAPVDQSVPGEAYFLKPKGICLNGQDVSSKFKQYPDDVITGAFSMHNGDGNHFFASVYSEKNNHARIYFLNYAAGRATAVVIFQNQPGKFAKEPKKSMVNLTINFYDDKTSTLYFSTDAWAQARALHVLTWSDPVNIGAPKESFLHDGTFQGVYKGMPVVSTIRHDDKGAYFPAYLLRSDGTEFCAVDTRRQIWQLSPKCLEPGDDYRER
;
A
#
# COMPACT_ATOMS: atom_id res chain seq x y z
N MET A 1 -52.18 38.25 44.13
CA MET A 1 -51.72 38.24 42.72
C MET A 1 -50.45 39.07 42.70
N PRO A 2 -49.28 38.49 42.39
CA PRO A 2 -48.96 37.88 41.10
C PRO A 2 -48.36 36.46 41.18
N MET A 3 -48.42 35.77 40.04
CA MET A 3 -47.75 34.52 39.68
C MET A 3 -46.24 34.76 39.45
N ASN A 4 -45.41 33.76 39.72
CA ASN A 4 -44.41 33.26 38.74
C ASN A 4 -43.78 31.95 39.24
N VAL A 5 -44.25 30.82 38.72
CA VAL A 5 -43.66 30.03 37.62
C VAL A 5 -42.47 29.18 38.10
N LYS A 6 -42.78 27.88 38.18
CA LYS A 6 -41.91 26.75 38.47
C LYS A 6 -40.73 26.72 37.49
N ALA A 7 -39.51 26.77 38.00
CA ALA A 7 -38.33 26.32 37.28
C ALA A 7 -38.27 24.78 37.37
N ILE A 8 -38.88 24.09 36.41
CA ILE A 8 -38.60 22.67 36.18
C ILE A 8 -37.31 22.63 35.34
N ALA A 9 -36.22 22.22 35.97
CA ALA A 9 -34.94 21.99 35.31
C ALA A 9 -35.12 20.90 34.24
N LEU A 10 -35.07 21.33 32.98
CA LEU A 10 -34.98 20.45 31.84
C LEU A 10 -33.58 19.83 31.87
N CYS A 11 -33.46 18.61 32.42
CA CYS A 11 -32.30 17.76 32.19
C CYS A 11 -32.26 17.43 30.70
N VAL A 12 -31.61 18.29 29.92
CA VAL A 12 -31.09 17.92 28.61
C VAL A 12 -30.06 16.85 28.88
N ALA A 13 -30.44 15.60 28.66
CA ALA A 13 -29.50 14.51 28.53
C ALA A 13 -28.47 14.92 27.48
N LEU A 14 -27.30 15.34 27.93
CA LEU A 14 -26.09 15.39 27.14
C LEU A 14 -25.79 13.94 26.75
N LEU A 15 -26.48 13.47 25.71
CA LEU A 15 -25.92 12.43 24.87
C LEU A 15 -24.53 12.95 24.50
N PRO A 16 -23.46 12.23 24.85
CA PRO A 16 -22.17 12.57 24.32
C PRO A 16 -22.30 12.25 22.84
N LEU A 17 -22.61 13.28 22.05
CA LEU A 17 -22.26 13.36 20.65
C LEU A 17 -20.74 13.20 20.62
N HIS A 18 -20.31 11.94 20.71
CA HIS A 18 -19.09 11.50 20.10
C HIS A 18 -19.33 11.79 18.63
N ALA A 19 -19.02 13.03 18.23
CA ALA A 19 -18.45 13.25 16.92
C ALA A 19 -17.20 12.38 16.89
N LEU A 20 -17.39 11.08 16.64
CA LEU A 20 -16.44 10.28 15.92
C LEU A 20 -16.22 11.11 14.67
N ALA A 21 -15.15 11.89 14.65
CA ALA A 21 -14.61 12.38 13.40
C ALA A 21 -14.39 11.11 12.58
N SER A 22 -15.36 10.76 11.74
CA SER A 22 -15.29 9.54 10.97
C SER A 22 -14.11 9.78 10.05
N VAL A 23 -13.04 9.04 10.30
CA VAL A 23 -11.84 9.03 9.45
C VAL A 23 -12.25 8.72 8.00
N CYS A 24 -13.40 8.05 7.84
CA CYS A 24 -14.11 7.80 6.60
C CYS A 24 -14.90 9.03 6.13
N ALA A 25 -14.49 9.60 4.99
CA ALA A 25 -15.29 10.55 4.26
C ALA A 25 -16.52 9.86 3.65
N ASP A 26 -17.64 10.58 3.58
CA ASP A 26 -18.89 10.09 2.98
C ASP A 26 -18.76 10.07 1.45
N MET A 27 -18.27 8.95 0.92
CA MET A 27 -18.10 8.67 -0.50
C MET A 27 -18.58 7.25 -0.79
N ASP A 28 -19.20 7.05 -1.96
CA ASP A 28 -19.66 5.73 -2.40
C ASP A 28 -18.47 4.82 -2.75
N GLY A 29 -18.57 3.54 -2.41
CA GLY A 29 -17.52 2.54 -2.54
C GLY A 29 -16.48 2.55 -1.42
N PHE A 30 -15.36 1.89 -1.69
CA PHE A 30 -14.24 1.74 -0.77
C PHE A 30 -13.30 2.94 -0.79
N THR A 31 -12.81 3.31 0.39
CA THR A 31 -11.74 4.30 0.53
C THR A 31 -10.77 3.89 1.64
N ALA A 32 -9.54 4.39 1.60
CA ALA A 32 -8.55 4.14 2.63
C ALA A 32 -7.89 5.47 3.05
N PRO A 33 -8.46 6.15 4.05
CA PRO A 33 -7.89 7.41 4.55
C PRO A 33 -6.50 7.17 5.12
N VAL A 34 -5.57 8.08 4.80
CA VAL A 34 -4.14 7.95 5.15
C VAL A 34 -3.82 8.77 6.39
N ASP A 35 -2.94 8.24 7.25
CA ASP A 35 -2.50 8.97 8.46
C ASP A 35 -1.42 9.99 8.13
N GLN A 36 -0.40 9.55 7.40
CA GLN A 36 0.77 10.35 7.03
C GLN A 36 1.38 9.77 5.73
N SER A 37 1.92 10.63 4.88
CA SER A 37 2.94 10.21 3.91
C SER A 37 4.28 10.11 4.64
N VAL A 38 5.05 9.06 4.39
CA VAL A 38 6.44 9.02 4.85
C VAL A 38 7.23 10.05 4.00
N PRO A 39 7.90 11.03 4.60
CA PRO A 39 8.66 12.02 3.84
C PRO A 39 9.68 11.34 2.92
N GLY A 40 9.62 11.64 1.62
CA GLY A 40 10.49 11.03 0.60
C GLY A 40 10.00 9.70 0.01
N GLU A 41 8.91 9.12 0.52
CA GLU A 41 8.37 7.83 0.09
C GLU A 41 6.91 7.98 -0.39
N ALA A 42 6.73 8.58 -1.57
CA ALA A 42 5.41 8.92 -2.12
C ALA A 42 4.46 7.72 -2.32
N TYR A 43 5.00 6.50 -2.38
CA TYR A 43 4.26 5.26 -2.64
C TYR A 43 4.05 4.39 -1.41
N PHE A 44 4.46 4.87 -0.22
CA PHE A 44 4.29 4.17 1.05
C PHE A 44 3.29 4.91 1.92
N LEU A 45 2.02 4.75 1.54
CA LEU A 45 0.90 5.36 2.21
C LEU A 45 0.35 4.37 3.25
N LYS A 46 0.41 4.75 4.53
CA LYS A 46 -0.13 3.92 5.62
C LYS A 46 -1.59 4.29 5.91
N PRO A 47 -2.55 3.41 5.60
CA PRO A 47 -3.96 3.71 5.85
C PRO A 47 -4.28 3.66 7.34
N LYS A 48 -5.18 4.53 7.78
CA LYS A 48 -5.81 4.46 9.12
C LYS A 48 -6.81 3.32 9.22
N GLY A 49 -7.41 2.96 8.10
CA GLY A 49 -8.49 2.01 8.03
C GLY A 49 -8.98 1.81 6.60
N ILE A 50 -10.00 0.97 6.45
CA ILE A 50 -10.76 0.78 5.22
C ILE A 50 -12.18 1.22 5.50
N CYS A 51 -12.69 2.07 4.63
CA CYS A 51 -14.02 2.62 4.71
C CYS A 51 -14.86 2.09 3.55
N LEU A 52 -16.17 1.97 3.76
CA LEU A 52 -17.16 1.65 2.74
C LEU A 52 -18.35 2.58 2.94
N ASN A 53 -18.68 3.41 1.94
CA ASN A 53 -19.82 4.32 2.01
C ASN A 53 -19.80 5.18 3.28
N GLY A 54 -18.64 5.77 3.60
CA GLY A 54 -18.44 6.59 4.81
C GLY A 54 -18.35 5.82 6.13
N GLN A 55 -18.48 4.49 6.15
CA GLN A 55 -18.41 3.68 7.36
C GLN A 55 -17.08 2.94 7.49
N ASP A 56 -16.48 2.96 8.69
CA ASP A 56 -15.28 2.17 8.99
C ASP A 56 -15.62 0.67 9.01
N VAL A 57 -14.99 -0.07 8.11
CA VAL A 57 -15.14 -1.52 7.96
C VAL A 57 -13.84 -2.27 8.24
N SER A 58 -12.82 -1.61 8.80
CA SER A 58 -11.49 -2.17 9.05
C SER A 58 -11.51 -3.46 9.86
N SER A 59 -12.44 -3.57 10.81
CA SER A 59 -12.60 -4.76 11.67
C SER A 59 -12.94 -6.02 10.88
N LYS A 60 -13.57 -5.90 9.70
CA LYS A 60 -13.91 -7.05 8.83
C LYS A 60 -12.67 -7.73 8.24
N PHE A 61 -11.53 -7.05 8.25
CA PHE A 61 -10.27 -7.54 7.71
C PHE A 61 -9.32 -8.07 8.79
N LYS A 62 -9.71 -7.95 10.07
CA LYS A 62 -8.93 -8.44 11.21
C LYS A 62 -9.30 -9.89 11.52
N GLN A 63 -8.36 -10.79 11.31
CA GLN A 63 -8.39 -12.17 11.76
C GLN A 63 -7.67 -12.36 13.10
N TYR A 64 -6.65 -11.53 13.37
CA TYR A 64 -5.92 -11.50 14.64
C TYR A 64 -6.09 -10.16 15.37
N PRO A 65 -5.92 -10.13 16.71
CA PRO A 65 -6.02 -8.90 17.48
C PRO A 65 -4.99 -7.84 17.09
N ASP A 66 -3.81 -8.25 16.63
CA ASP A 66 -2.70 -7.39 16.21
C ASP A 66 -2.70 -7.10 14.70
N ASP A 67 -3.77 -7.44 13.98
CA ASP A 67 -3.86 -7.10 12.56
C ASP A 67 -3.87 -5.59 12.33
N VAL A 68 -2.96 -5.15 11.46
CA VAL A 68 -2.83 -3.77 11.00
C VAL A 68 -3.01 -3.73 9.48
N ILE A 69 -3.77 -2.74 9.00
CA ILE A 69 -3.84 -2.43 7.57
C ILE A 69 -2.55 -1.70 7.21
N THR A 70 -1.75 -2.31 6.35
CA THR A 70 -0.39 -1.85 6.03
C THR A 70 -0.33 -1.03 4.76
N GLY A 71 -1.24 -1.26 3.82
CA GLY A 71 -1.30 -0.55 2.55
C GLY A 71 -2.65 -0.72 1.87
N ALA A 72 -3.00 0.23 1.01
CA ALA A 72 -4.25 0.27 0.29
C ALA A 72 -4.09 1.02 -1.03
N PHE A 73 -4.73 0.54 -2.10
CA PHE A 73 -4.60 1.15 -3.42
C PHE A 73 -5.86 0.92 -4.26
N SER A 74 -6.39 1.95 -4.90
CA SER A 74 -7.50 1.78 -5.85
C SER A 74 -6.98 1.37 -7.22
N MET A 75 -7.67 0.46 -7.91
CA MET A 75 -7.33 0.07 -9.28
C MET A 75 -7.41 1.24 -10.27
N HIS A 76 -8.34 2.18 -10.04
CA HIS A 76 -8.51 3.36 -10.86
C HIS A 76 -8.53 4.60 -9.97
N ASN A 77 -7.80 5.66 -10.36
CA ASN A 77 -7.73 6.87 -9.55
C ASN A 77 -9.13 7.42 -9.25
N GLY A 78 -9.47 7.49 -7.95
CA GLY A 78 -10.77 7.97 -7.48
C GLY A 78 -11.92 6.97 -7.59
N ASP A 79 -11.67 5.73 -8.03
CA ASP A 79 -12.68 4.67 -8.04
C ASP A 79 -12.74 3.97 -6.67
N GLY A 80 -13.93 3.93 -6.06
CA GLY A 80 -14.18 3.14 -4.86
C GLY A 80 -14.65 1.73 -5.16
N ASN A 81 -14.92 1.39 -6.42
CA ASN A 81 -15.51 0.11 -6.79
C ASN A 81 -14.50 -1.03 -6.75
N HIS A 82 -13.25 -0.80 -7.16
CA HIS A 82 -12.22 -1.84 -7.20
C HIS A 82 -10.98 -1.40 -6.45
N PHE A 83 -10.69 -2.10 -5.35
CA PHE A 83 -9.75 -1.62 -4.37
C PHE A 83 -8.93 -2.76 -3.77
N PHE A 84 -7.64 -2.55 -3.55
CA PHE A 84 -6.77 -3.50 -2.87
C PHE A 84 -6.47 -3.03 -1.46
N ALA A 85 -6.41 -3.97 -0.53
CA ALA A 85 -5.97 -3.72 0.83
C ALA A 85 -5.01 -4.82 1.29
N SER A 86 -3.98 -4.43 2.04
CA SER A 86 -3.03 -5.34 2.66
C SER A 86 -3.16 -5.28 4.18
N VAL A 87 -3.06 -6.44 4.81
CA VAL A 87 -3.13 -6.62 6.25
C VAL A 87 -1.97 -7.50 6.70
N TYR A 88 -1.31 -7.09 7.79
CA TYR A 88 -0.23 -7.83 8.40
C TYR A 88 -0.47 -8.00 9.90
N SER A 89 -0.27 -9.21 10.39
CA SER A 89 -0.06 -9.48 11.82
C SER A 89 1.40 -9.82 12.04
N GLU A 90 2.05 -9.03 12.89
CA GLU A 90 3.45 -9.22 13.28
C GLU A 90 3.60 -10.47 14.16
N LYS A 91 2.71 -10.65 15.15
CA LYS A 91 2.79 -11.78 16.08
C LYS A 91 2.56 -13.13 15.41
N ASN A 92 1.73 -13.15 14.38
CA ASN A 92 1.43 -14.36 13.62
C ASN A 92 2.22 -14.46 12.32
N ASN A 93 3.06 -13.46 11.99
CA ASN A 93 3.74 -13.32 10.71
C ASN A 93 2.83 -13.68 9.52
N HIS A 94 1.65 -13.08 9.46
CA HIS A 94 0.63 -13.41 8.46
C HIS A 94 0.23 -12.16 7.67
N ALA A 95 0.74 -12.10 6.45
CA ALA A 95 0.43 -11.11 5.44
C ALA A 95 -0.68 -11.61 4.53
N ARG A 96 -1.64 -10.73 4.25
CA ARG A 96 -2.75 -10.96 3.32
C ARG A 96 -2.93 -9.76 2.42
N ILE A 97 -3.30 -10.01 1.17
CA ILE A 97 -3.82 -9.01 0.25
C ILE A 97 -5.26 -9.38 -0.09
N TYR A 98 -6.16 -8.44 0.10
CA TYR A 98 -7.56 -8.51 -0.24
C TYR A 98 -7.82 -7.72 -1.51
N PHE A 99 -8.66 -8.28 -2.37
CA PHE A 99 -9.36 -7.55 -3.41
C PHE A 99 -10.77 -7.23 -2.92
N LEU A 100 -11.13 -5.96 -2.96
CA LEU A 100 -12.40 -5.41 -2.54
C LEU A 100 -13.15 -4.93 -3.78
N ASN A 101 -14.39 -5.35 -3.90
CA ASN A 101 -15.26 -4.97 -5.00
C ASN A 101 -16.58 -4.43 -4.47
N TYR A 102 -16.98 -3.25 -4.92
CA TYR A 102 -18.29 -2.66 -4.66
C TYR A 102 -19.02 -2.47 -5.99
N ALA A 103 -20.10 -3.21 -6.17
CA ALA A 103 -20.89 -3.18 -7.39
C ALA A 103 -22.37 -3.39 -7.08
N ALA A 104 -23.25 -2.61 -7.72
CA ALA A 104 -24.70 -2.69 -7.54
C ALA A 104 -25.14 -2.65 -6.05
N GLY A 105 -24.49 -1.80 -5.25
CA GLY A 105 -24.79 -1.65 -3.81
C GLY A 105 -24.29 -2.79 -2.93
N ARG A 106 -23.54 -3.76 -3.48
CA ARG A 106 -22.98 -4.90 -2.74
C ARG A 106 -21.46 -4.80 -2.69
N ALA A 107 -20.94 -4.84 -1.46
CA ALA A 107 -19.53 -4.99 -1.18
C ALA A 107 -19.13 -6.47 -1.03
N THR A 108 -18.06 -6.87 -1.70
CA THR A 108 -17.42 -8.18 -1.57
C THR A 108 -15.94 -8.01 -1.29
N ALA A 109 -15.36 -8.93 -0.52
CA ALA A 109 -13.93 -8.97 -0.23
C ALA A 109 -13.42 -10.40 -0.39
N VAL A 110 -12.33 -10.58 -1.11
CA VAL A 110 -11.69 -11.88 -1.34
C VAL A 110 -10.20 -11.78 -1.06
N VAL A 111 -9.63 -12.79 -0.39
CA VAL A 111 -8.18 -12.89 -0.23
C VAL A 111 -7.59 -13.39 -1.54
N ILE A 112 -6.74 -12.59 -2.17
CA ILE A 112 -6.08 -12.93 -3.45
C ILE A 112 -4.65 -13.43 -3.24
N PHE A 113 -4.05 -13.11 -2.10
CA PHE A 113 -2.72 -13.58 -1.73
C PHE A 113 -2.59 -13.65 -0.21
N GLN A 114 -1.92 -14.69 0.28
CA GLN A 114 -1.52 -14.81 1.68
C GLN A 114 -0.33 -15.76 1.84
N ASN A 115 0.54 -15.49 2.81
CA ASN A 115 1.58 -16.44 3.21
C ASN A 115 1.03 -17.44 4.25
N GLN A 116 1.82 -18.47 4.58
CA GLN A 116 1.45 -19.38 5.65
C GLN A 116 1.65 -18.71 7.03
N PRO A 117 0.62 -18.64 7.89
CA PRO A 117 0.74 -18.07 9.23
C PRO A 117 1.83 -18.76 10.05
N GLY A 118 2.56 -17.98 10.84
CA GLY A 118 3.58 -18.41 11.79
C GLY A 118 4.89 -18.85 11.16
N LYS A 119 5.02 -18.83 9.83
CA LYS A 119 6.24 -19.25 9.12
C LYS A 119 7.02 -18.06 8.59
N PHE A 120 8.22 -17.89 9.10
CA PHE A 120 9.19 -16.93 8.55
C PHE A 120 9.93 -17.57 7.37
N ALA A 121 10.07 -16.80 6.29
CA ALA A 121 10.91 -17.19 5.18
C ALA A 121 12.37 -17.22 5.61
N LYS A 122 13.10 -18.27 5.22
CA LYS A 122 14.56 -18.36 5.43
C LYS A 122 15.33 -17.47 4.45
N GLU A 123 14.80 -17.35 3.24
CA GLU A 123 15.37 -16.53 2.18
C GLU A 123 14.71 -15.15 2.22
N PRO A 124 15.48 -14.04 2.29
CA PRO A 124 14.90 -12.70 2.33
C PRO A 124 14.02 -12.38 1.12
N LYS A 125 14.34 -12.94 -0.06
CA LYS A 125 13.53 -12.85 -1.29
C LYS A 125 12.11 -13.42 -1.18
N LYS A 126 11.82 -14.17 -0.11
CA LYS A 126 10.50 -14.75 0.17
C LYS A 126 9.86 -14.13 1.41
N SER A 127 10.47 -13.07 1.97
CA SER A 127 9.92 -12.36 3.12
C SER A 127 8.57 -11.75 2.77
N MET A 128 7.64 -11.86 3.72
CA MET A 128 6.32 -11.20 3.66
C MET A 128 6.10 -10.32 4.89
N VAL A 129 7.18 -10.00 5.60
CA VAL A 129 7.15 -9.13 6.78
C VAL A 129 6.70 -7.74 6.36
N ASN A 130 5.74 -7.17 7.10
CA ASN A 130 5.26 -5.81 6.91
C ASN A 130 4.85 -5.49 5.45
N LEU A 131 4.25 -6.48 4.78
CA LEU A 131 3.79 -6.37 3.40
C LEU A 131 2.96 -5.10 3.21
N THR A 132 3.34 -4.27 2.24
CA THR A 132 2.67 -2.99 1.93
C THR A 132 2.47 -2.87 0.42
N ILE A 133 1.24 -2.59 0.00
CA ILE A 133 0.94 -2.33 -1.42
C ILE A 133 1.51 -0.96 -1.81
N ASN A 134 2.24 -0.90 -2.92
CA ASN A 134 2.81 0.34 -3.44
C ASN A 134 1.96 0.94 -4.56
N PHE A 135 1.57 0.12 -5.55
CA PHE A 135 0.95 0.58 -6.79
C PHE A 135 0.27 -0.56 -7.56
N TYR A 136 -0.77 -0.24 -8.32
CA TYR A 136 -1.36 -1.14 -9.32
C TYR A 136 -1.24 -0.54 -10.73
N ASP A 137 -0.64 -1.28 -11.66
CA ASP A 137 -0.55 -0.93 -13.07
C ASP A 137 -1.64 -1.69 -13.85
N ASP A 138 -2.63 -0.94 -14.33
CA ASP A 138 -3.77 -1.47 -15.08
C ASP A 138 -3.36 -2.01 -16.46
N LYS A 139 -2.39 -1.39 -17.11
CA LYS A 139 -1.92 -1.77 -18.46
C LYS A 139 -1.27 -3.14 -18.47
N THR A 140 -0.52 -3.45 -17.42
CA THR A 140 0.18 -4.73 -17.28
C THR A 140 -0.54 -5.68 -16.34
N SER A 141 -1.66 -5.24 -15.72
CA SER A 141 -2.39 -5.98 -14.69
C SER A 141 -1.43 -6.52 -13.63
N THR A 142 -0.67 -5.60 -13.02
CA THR A 142 0.40 -5.91 -12.07
C THR A 142 0.23 -5.10 -10.79
N LEU A 143 0.14 -5.79 -9.65
CA LEU A 143 0.16 -5.16 -8.33
C LEU A 143 1.57 -5.25 -7.75
N TYR A 144 2.19 -4.10 -7.52
CA TYR A 144 3.49 -3.98 -6.88
C TYR A 144 3.31 -3.84 -5.37
N PHE A 145 4.02 -4.68 -4.60
CA PHE A 145 4.03 -4.59 -3.14
C PHE A 145 5.45 -4.77 -2.60
N SER A 146 5.71 -4.11 -1.48
CA SER A 146 6.99 -4.15 -0.80
C SER A 146 6.89 -5.00 0.47
N THR A 147 7.98 -5.65 0.83
CA THR A 147 8.09 -6.36 2.11
C THR A 147 9.40 -5.95 2.76
N ASP A 148 9.45 -5.98 4.09
CA ASP A 148 10.70 -5.78 4.80
C ASP A 148 11.56 -7.04 4.60
N ALA A 149 12.67 -6.88 3.90
CA ALA A 149 13.61 -7.93 3.58
C ALA A 149 14.99 -7.31 3.65
N TRP A 150 15.93 -7.91 4.37
CA TRP A 150 17.23 -7.29 4.70
C TRP A 150 17.09 -6.05 5.61
N ALA A 151 18.18 -5.67 6.27
CA ALA A 151 18.15 -4.63 7.30
C ALA A 151 17.98 -3.20 6.77
N GLN A 152 18.11 -2.98 5.45
CA GLN A 152 18.30 -1.63 4.89
C GLN A 152 17.54 -1.35 3.58
N ALA A 153 16.82 -2.32 3.01
CA ALA A 153 16.03 -2.11 1.80
C ALA A 153 14.70 -2.86 1.94
N ARG A 154 13.69 -2.51 1.13
CA ARG A 154 12.45 -3.29 1.05
C ARG A 154 12.50 -4.16 -0.21
N ALA A 155 12.17 -5.45 -0.10
CA ALA A 155 12.03 -6.29 -1.28
C ALA A 155 10.79 -5.86 -2.07
N LEU A 156 10.95 -5.65 -3.37
CA LEU A 156 9.85 -5.47 -4.30
C LEU A 156 9.39 -6.82 -4.83
N HIS A 157 8.09 -7.06 -4.69
CA HIS A 157 7.38 -8.21 -5.22
C HIS A 157 6.25 -7.74 -6.13
N VAL A 158 5.75 -8.66 -6.97
CA VAL A 158 4.61 -8.43 -7.85
C VAL A 158 3.59 -9.55 -7.75
N LEU A 159 2.32 -9.18 -7.84
CA LEU A 159 1.23 -10.08 -8.23
C LEU A 159 0.84 -9.77 -9.66
N THR A 160 0.79 -10.80 -10.51
CA THR A 160 0.44 -10.69 -11.93
C THR A 160 -0.74 -11.61 -12.25
N TRP A 161 -1.64 -11.15 -13.10
CA TRP A 161 -2.78 -11.94 -13.57
C TRP A 161 -2.58 -12.31 -15.04
N SER A 162 -2.73 -13.60 -15.36
CA SER A 162 -2.73 -14.06 -16.76
C SER A 162 -4.02 -13.68 -17.48
N ASP A 163 -5.11 -13.51 -16.73
CA ASP A 163 -6.39 -12.99 -17.20
C ASP A 163 -6.90 -11.92 -16.20
N PRO A 164 -6.90 -10.63 -16.57
CA PRO A 164 -7.36 -9.56 -15.67
C PRO A 164 -8.85 -9.64 -15.33
N VAL A 165 -9.63 -10.43 -16.06
CA VAL A 165 -11.05 -10.69 -15.75
C VAL A 165 -11.19 -11.67 -14.59
N ASN A 166 -10.18 -12.52 -14.34
CA ASN A 166 -10.18 -13.50 -13.26
C ASN A 166 -9.18 -13.16 -12.16
N ILE A 167 -9.59 -12.25 -11.27
CA ILE A 167 -8.76 -11.71 -10.19
C ILE A 167 -8.39 -12.77 -9.12
N GLY A 168 -9.03 -13.95 -9.13
CA GLY A 168 -9.01 -14.90 -8.00
C GLY A 168 -7.70 -15.63 -7.69
N ALA A 169 -6.69 -15.60 -8.57
CA ALA A 169 -5.45 -16.34 -8.35
C ALA A 169 -4.24 -15.70 -9.07
N PRO A 170 -3.72 -14.57 -8.58
CA PRO A 170 -2.50 -13.99 -9.14
C PRO A 170 -1.29 -14.90 -8.94
N LYS A 171 -0.31 -14.78 -9.83
CA LYS A 171 1.04 -15.31 -9.64
C LYS A 171 1.89 -14.29 -8.91
N GLU A 172 2.45 -14.70 -7.78
CA GLU A 172 3.45 -13.92 -7.04
C GLU A 172 4.87 -14.20 -7.56
N SER A 173 5.70 -13.14 -7.59
CA SER A 173 7.14 -13.28 -7.77
C SER A 173 7.91 -12.11 -7.14
N PHE A 174 9.08 -12.42 -6.57
CA PHE A 174 10.11 -11.44 -6.23
C PHE A 174 10.66 -10.77 -7.49
N LEU A 175 10.82 -9.45 -7.44
CA LEU A 175 11.33 -8.64 -8.55
C LEU A 175 12.71 -8.05 -8.26
N HIS A 176 12.91 -7.42 -7.10
CA HIS A 176 14.17 -6.75 -6.76
C HIS A 176 14.34 -6.54 -5.25
N ASP A 177 15.56 -6.41 -4.76
CA ASP A 177 15.91 -6.17 -3.34
C ASP A 177 15.99 -4.68 -2.98
N GLY A 178 15.29 -3.81 -3.72
CA GLY A 178 15.35 -2.37 -3.56
C GLY A 178 13.99 -1.74 -3.34
N THR A 179 14.00 -0.54 -2.79
CA THR A 179 12.81 0.25 -2.46
C THR A 179 12.13 0.78 -3.71
N PHE A 180 10.82 0.55 -3.81
CA PHE A 180 9.98 1.03 -4.91
C PHE A 180 9.85 2.56 -4.92
N GLN A 181 9.98 3.16 -6.10
CA GLN A 181 9.99 4.61 -6.30
C GLN A 181 8.95 5.08 -7.32
N GLY A 182 8.18 4.18 -7.93
CA GLY A 182 7.14 4.49 -8.90
C GLY A 182 7.13 3.55 -10.10
N VAL A 183 6.30 3.86 -11.09
CA VAL A 183 6.24 3.13 -12.38
C VAL A 183 6.32 4.13 -13.52
N TYR A 184 7.18 3.83 -14.50
CA TYR A 184 7.29 4.60 -15.73
C TYR A 184 7.14 3.67 -16.94
N LYS A 185 6.10 3.91 -17.76
CA LYS A 185 5.78 3.10 -18.95
C LYS A 185 5.73 1.58 -18.66
N GLY A 186 5.14 1.20 -17.53
CA GLY A 186 5.01 -0.20 -17.12
C GLY A 186 6.28 -0.84 -16.54
N MET A 187 7.35 -0.06 -16.35
CA MET A 187 8.57 -0.50 -15.68
C MET A 187 8.65 0.12 -14.29
N PRO A 188 8.81 -0.66 -13.22
CA PRO A 188 9.00 -0.10 -11.89
C PRO A 188 10.37 0.57 -11.79
N VAL A 189 10.40 1.69 -11.07
CA VAL A 189 11.62 2.38 -10.67
C VAL A 189 11.95 1.95 -9.25
N VAL A 190 13.19 1.55 -9.01
CA VAL A 190 13.65 1.02 -7.73
C VAL A 190 14.95 1.68 -7.33
N SER A 191 15.02 2.21 -6.10
CA SER A 191 16.27 2.64 -5.47
C SER A 191 16.86 1.51 -4.64
N THR A 192 18.16 1.29 -4.71
CA THR A 192 18.84 0.27 -3.90
C THR A 192 20.07 0.85 -3.21
N ILE A 193 20.74 0.04 -2.40
CA ILE A 193 22.00 0.40 -1.74
C ILE A 193 23.12 -0.39 -2.39
N ARG A 194 24.12 0.33 -2.88
CA ARG A 194 25.37 -0.24 -3.38
C ARG A 194 26.53 0.30 -2.55
N HIS A 195 27.68 -0.35 -2.67
CA HIS A 195 28.90 0.04 -1.95
C HIS A 195 30.06 0.16 -2.93
N ASP A 196 30.85 1.21 -2.78
CA ASP A 196 32.13 1.40 -3.46
C ASP A 196 33.27 1.63 -2.45
N ASP A 197 34.45 1.95 -2.98
CA ASP A 197 35.67 2.25 -2.21
C ASP A 197 35.52 3.43 -1.24
N LYS A 198 34.48 4.26 -1.39
CA LYS A 198 34.22 5.43 -0.56
C LYS A 198 32.93 5.30 0.27
N GLY A 199 32.32 4.11 0.32
CA GLY A 199 31.17 3.81 1.17
C GLY A 199 29.89 3.47 0.41
N ALA A 200 28.76 3.57 1.12
CA ALA A 200 27.44 3.31 0.55
C ALA A 200 27.03 4.43 -0.42
N TYR A 201 26.29 4.07 -1.46
CA TYR A 201 25.62 4.99 -2.37
C TYR A 201 24.26 4.41 -2.81
N PHE A 202 23.37 5.29 -3.27
CA PHE A 202 21.94 4.98 -3.44
C PHE A 202 21.48 5.16 -4.88
N PRO A 203 21.86 4.28 -5.82
CA PRO A 203 21.42 4.39 -7.21
C PRO A 203 19.95 4.01 -7.35
N ALA A 204 19.32 4.51 -8.41
CA ALA A 204 17.99 4.11 -8.84
C ALA A 204 18.03 3.47 -10.23
N TYR A 205 17.21 2.45 -10.45
CA TYR A 205 17.13 1.69 -11.69
C TYR A 205 15.69 1.61 -12.20
N LEU A 206 15.52 1.65 -13.52
CA LEU A 206 14.32 1.15 -14.17
C LEU A 206 14.48 -0.35 -14.37
N LEU A 207 13.47 -1.14 -14.01
CA LEU A 207 13.50 -2.59 -14.14
C LEU A 207 12.53 -3.08 -15.22
N ARG A 208 12.90 -4.15 -15.91
CA ARG A 208 11.98 -4.92 -16.74
C ARG A 208 11.05 -5.77 -15.86
N SER A 209 10.01 -6.34 -16.47
CA SER A 209 9.04 -7.20 -15.78
C SER A 209 9.64 -8.49 -15.19
N ASP A 210 10.82 -8.91 -15.66
CA ASP A 210 11.57 -10.05 -15.12
C ASP A 210 12.55 -9.66 -14.00
N GLY A 211 12.59 -8.37 -13.62
CA GLY A 211 13.46 -7.83 -12.59
C GLY A 211 14.86 -7.44 -13.08
N THR A 212 15.18 -7.65 -14.36
CA THR A 212 16.46 -7.22 -14.91
C THR A 212 16.53 -5.70 -15.04
N GLU A 213 17.70 -5.13 -14.73
CA GLU A 213 17.96 -3.70 -14.88
C GLU A 213 17.84 -3.30 -16.36
N PHE A 214 16.93 -2.36 -16.66
CA PHE A 214 16.82 -1.72 -17.96
C PHE A 214 17.87 -0.64 -18.13
N CYS A 215 17.96 0.28 -17.15
CA CYS A 215 18.98 1.32 -17.08
C CYS A 215 19.07 1.91 -15.67
N ALA A 216 20.22 2.50 -15.33
CA ALA A 216 20.36 3.40 -14.19
C ALA A 216 19.68 4.75 -14.48
N VAL A 217 19.07 5.35 -13.46
CA VAL A 217 18.30 6.59 -13.55
C VAL A 217 19.12 7.79 -13.08
N ASP A 218 19.04 8.89 -13.83
CA ASP A 218 19.64 10.17 -13.48
C ASP A 218 18.82 10.89 -12.40
N THR A 219 19.05 10.57 -11.12
CA THR A 219 18.28 11.13 -9.98
C THR A 219 18.58 12.61 -9.70
N ARG A 220 19.60 13.20 -10.35
CA ARG A 220 19.90 14.64 -10.26
C ARG A 220 18.80 15.52 -10.86
N ARG A 221 17.98 14.95 -11.74
CA ARG A 221 16.88 15.70 -12.38
C ARG A 221 15.73 15.84 -11.40
N GLN A 222 15.16 17.04 -11.32
CA GLN A 222 13.86 17.20 -10.69
C GLN A 222 12.85 16.24 -11.32
N ILE A 223 11.90 15.74 -10.52
CA ILE A 223 10.79 14.85 -10.93
C ILE A 223 11.19 13.51 -11.59
N TRP A 224 12.42 13.00 -11.35
CA TRP A 224 12.87 11.71 -11.90
C TRP A 224 11.96 10.53 -11.52
N GLN A 225 11.25 10.60 -10.40
CA GLN A 225 10.25 9.59 -10.00
C GLN A 225 9.03 9.55 -10.94
N LEU A 226 8.71 10.66 -11.61
CA LEU A 226 7.57 10.76 -12.56
C LEU A 226 8.01 10.55 -14.01
N SER A 227 9.20 11.03 -14.35
CA SER A 227 9.75 10.97 -15.71
C SER A 227 11.26 10.68 -15.66
N PRO A 228 11.64 9.44 -15.31
CA PRO A 228 13.04 9.04 -15.20
C PRO A 228 13.75 9.16 -16.54
N LYS A 229 15.01 9.59 -16.51
CA LYS A 229 15.91 9.52 -17.65
C LYS A 229 17.04 8.54 -17.36
N CYS A 230 17.31 7.68 -18.33
CA CYS A 230 18.44 6.77 -18.25
C CYS A 230 19.75 7.54 -18.31
N LEU A 231 20.73 7.09 -17.52
CA LEU A 231 22.14 7.39 -17.72
C LEU A 231 22.69 6.58 -18.89
N GLU A 232 23.91 6.91 -19.33
CA GLU A 232 24.60 6.12 -20.34
C GLU A 232 24.88 4.70 -19.82
N PRO A 233 24.94 3.68 -20.69
CA PRO A 233 25.21 2.32 -20.26
C PRO A 233 26.53 2.19 -19.48
N GLY A 234 26.46 1.63 -18.27
CA GLY A 234 27.62 1.46 -17.39
C GLY A 234 27.81 2.60 -16.38
N ASP A 235 27.04 3.69 -16.49
CA ASP A 235 27.05 4.76 -15.49
C ASP A 235 26.03 4.50 -14.38
N ASP A 236 26.47 4.67 -13.12
CA ASP A 236 25.61 4.77 -11.94
C ASP A 236 25.75 6.17 -11.36
N TYR A 237 24.62 6.85 -11.09
CA TYR A 237 24.68 8.03 -10.25
C TYR A 237 24.84 7.60 -8.78
N ARG A 238 25.99 7.96 -8.21
CA ARG A 238 26.37 7.61 -6.84
C ARG A 238 25.93 8.69 -5.87
N GLU A 239 24.62 8.79 -5.66
CA GLU A 239 24.04 9.60 -4.59
C GLU A 239 24.54 9.09 -3.24
N ARG A 240 24.96 9.99 -2.35
CA ARG A 240 25.53 9.68 -1.04
C ARG A 240 24.95 10.58 0.02
#